data_AF-A0A2P6PNF7-F1
#
_entry.id   AF-A0A2P6PNF7-F1
#
_cell.length_a   1.000
_cell.length_b   1.000
_cell.length_c   1.000
_cell.angle_alpha   90.00
_cell.angle_beta   90.00
_cell.angle_gamma   90.00
#
_symmetry.space_group_name_H-M   'P 1'
#
loop_
_entity.id
_entity.type
_entity.pdbx_description
1 polymer ?
#
loop_
_entity_poly.entity_id
_entity_poly.type
_entity_poly.pdbx_seq_one_letter_code
_entity_poly.pdbx_strand_id
1 'polypeptide(L)'
;MYNSERKRKGRNSVMWKNLAGIPPQPSNKECGYFIMRYMRDIIEDKDLSLFPVKWERRGSSHYTQADIDQMRNEWAKFVVKAYV
;
A
#
# COMPACT_ATOMS: atom_id res chain seq x y z
N MET A 1 -32.22 23.87 12.47
CA MET A 1 -32.30 22.41 12.69
C MET A 1 -32.59 21.72 11.35
N TYR A 2 -31.63 21.63 10.43
CA TYR A 2 -31.89 21.19 9.04
C TYR A 2 -31.31 19.81 8.68
N ASN A 3 -30.44 19.23 9.52
CA ASN A 3 -29.81 17.93 9.26
C ASN A 3 -30.46 16.77 10.05
N SER A 4 -31.18 17.04 11.15
CA SER A 4 -31.89 16.03 11.95
C SER A 4 -33.05 15.39 11.19
N GLU A 5 -33.69 16.14 10.29
CA GLU A 5 -34.85 15.68 9.52
C GLU A 5 -34.51 14.71 8.39
N ARG A 6 -33.23 14.62 7.99
CA ARG A 6 -32.81 13.83 6.82
C ARG A 6 -32.24 12.44 7.13
N LYS A 7 -32.26 11.98 8.40
CA LYS A 7 -31.62 10.72 8.85
C LYS A 7 -30.23 10.48 8.23
N ARG A 8 -29.47 11.55 7.94
CA ARG A 8 -28.13 11.42 7.37
C ARG A 8 -27.24 10.91 8.50
N LYS A 9 -26.86 9.63 8.44
CA LYS A 9 -25.80 9.09 9.31
C LYS A 9 -24.62 10.05 9.23
N GLY A 10 -24.19 10.58 10.38
CA GLY A 10 -23.00 11.41 10.46
C GLY A 10 -21.82 10.68 9.83
N ARG A 11 -20.89 11.42 9.22
CA ARG A 11 -19.71 10.81 8.60
C ARG A 11 -18.94 10.07 9.70
N ASN A 12 -18.77 8.76 9.57
CA ASN A 12 -17.97 7.97 10.50
C ASN A 12 -16.60 8.64 10.66
N SER A 13 -16.10 8.74 11.88
CA SER A 13 -14.75 9.26 12.14
C SER A 13 -13.72 8.35 11.45
N VAL A 14 -12.73 8.97 10.80
CA VAL A 14 -11.62 8.22 10.19
C VAL A 14 -10.75 7.68 11.31
N MET A 15 -10.62 6.36 11.40
CA MET A 15 -9.68 5.71 12.30
C MET A 15 -8.31 5.62 11.62
N TRP A 16 -7.33 6.32 12.16
CA TRP A 16 -5.94 6.20 11.74
C TRP A 16 -5.27 5.08 12.52
N LYS A 17 -4.71 4.10 11.80
CA LYS A 17 -3.92 3.02 12.38
C LYS A 17 -2.53 3.01 11.76
N ASN A 18 -1.50 2.97 12.59
CA ASN A 18 -0.14 2.81 12.12
C ASN A 18 0.12 1.35 11.73
N LEU A 19 0.50 1.10 10.48
CA LEU A 19 0.84 -0.22 9.97
C LEU A 19 2.36 -0.30 9.80
N ALA A 20 3.07 -0.62 10.88
CA ALA A 20 4.53 -0.64 10.92
C ALA A 20 5.16 -1.87 10.22
N GLY A 21 4.36 -2.73 9.58
CA GLY A 21 4.82 -3.92 8.87
C GLY A 21 5.49 -3.67 7.52
N ILE A 22 5.82 -2.42 7.17
CA ILE A 22 6.50 -2.09 5.92
C ILE A 22 7.98 -2.46 6.06
N PRO A 23 8.57 -3.22 5.10
CA PRO A 23 9.97 -3.61 5.18
C PRO A 23 10.88 -2.38 5.11
N PRO A 24 11.92 -2.29 5.96
CA PRO A 24 12.85 -1.15 5.93
C PRO A 24 13.61 -1.12 4.61
N GLN A 25 13.68 0.07 4.00
CA GLN A 25 14.48 0.26 2.80
C GLN A 25 15.98 0.37 3.17
N PRO A 26 16.88 -0.27 2.40
CA PRO A 26 18.32 -0.22 2.67
C PRO A 26 18.97 1.08 2.22
N SER A 27 18.36 1.81 1.27
CA SER A 27 18.88 3.05 0.69
C SER A 27 17.84 4.16 0.67
N ASN A 28 18.26 5.41 0.50
CA ASN A 28 17.37 6.57 0.37
C ASN A 28 16.90 6.86 -1.07
N LYS A 29 17.28 6.02 -2.05
CA LYS A 29 17.00 6.27 -3.48
C LYS A 29 15.86 5.42 -4.06
N GLU A 30 15.43 4.38 -3.34
CA GLU A 30 14.49 3.38 -3.87
C GLU A 30 13.12 3.40 -3.17
N CYS A 31 12.86 4.40 -2.33
CA CYS A 31 11.61 4.51 -1.57
C CYS A 31 10.35 4.37 -2.44
N GLY A 32 10.34 4.97 -3.64
CA GLY A 32 9.22 4.86 -4.57
C GLY A 32 8.93 3.42 -5.00
N TYR A 33 9.95 2.60 -5.25
CA TYR A 33 9.79 1.20 -5.64
C TYR A 33 9.32 0.32 -4.47
N PHE A 34 9.79 0.61 -3.25
CA PHE A 34 9.29 -0.05 -2.04
C PHE A 34 7.79 0.22 -1.83
N ILE A 35 7.36 1.48 -2.00
CA ILE A 35 5.94 1.83 -1.93
C ILE A 35 5.13 1.14 -3.04
N MET A 36 5.65 1.10 -4.27
CA MET A 36 4.97 0.40 -5.37
C MET A 36 4.80 -1.10 -5.09
N ARG A 37 5.85 -1.77 -4.59
CA ARG A 37 5.76 -3.19 -4.18
C ARG A 37 4.75 -3.38 -3.06
N TYR A 38 4.80 -2.52 -2.04
CA TYR A 38 3.87 -2.55 -0.92
C TYR A 38 2.41 -2.40 -1.36
N MET A 39 2.11 -1.46 -2.26
CA MET A 39 0.78 -1.27 -2.81
C MET A 39 0.33 -2.48 -3.65
N ARG A 40 1.23 -3.09 -4.43
CA ARG A 40 0.93 -4.30 -5.18
C ARG A 40 0.53 -5.44 -4.24
N ASP A 41 1.30 -5.65 -3.17
CA ASP A 41 1.02 -6.71 -2.20
C ASP A 41 -0.37 -6.53 -1.54
N ILE A 42 -0.81 -5.29 -1.31
CA ILE A 42 -2.15 -4.99 -0.78
C ILE A 42 -3.24 -5.33 -1.80
N ILE A 43 -3.02 -4.97 -3.06
CA ILE A 43 -4.00 -5.19 -4.15
C ILE A 43 -4.13 -6.69 -4.47
N GLU A 44 -3.04 -7.44 -4.42
CA GLU A 44 -3.02 -8.89 -4.66
C GLU A 44 -3.60 -9.70 -3.48
N ASP A 45 -3.69 -9.08 -2.29
CA ASP A 45 -4.26 -9.71 -1.11
C ASP A 45 -5.79 -9.87 -1.24
N LYS A 46 -6.23 -11.07 -1.61
CA LYS A 46 -7.66 -11.39 -1.78
C LYS A 46 -8.44 -11.48 -0.46
N ASP A 47 -7.74 -11.55 0.67
CA ASP A 47 -8.36 -11.61 2.00
C ASP A 47 -7.98 -10.39 2.85
N LEU A 48 -8.83 -9.37 2.73
CA LEU A 48 -8.71 -8.11 3.47
C LEU A 48 -9.52 -8.11 4.78
N SER A 49 -10.18 -9.22 5.14
CA SER A 49 -11.07 -9.29 6.31
C SER A 49 -10.36 -8.97 7.62
N LEU A 50 -9.06 -9.29 7.70
CA LEU A 50 -8.18 -9.02 8.83
C LEU A 50 -7.03 -8.07 8.46
N PHE A 51 -7.23 -7.18 7.48
CA PHE A 51 -6.20 -6.25 6.99
C PHE A 51 -5.46 -5.52 8.12
N PRO A 52 -6.14 -4.89 9.10
CA PRO A 52 -5.45 -4.14 10.14
C PRO A 52 -4.60 -5.00 11.08
N VAL A 53 -4.87 -6.30 11.21
CA VAL A 53 -4.10 -7.21 12.08
C VAL A 53 -2.94 -7.81 11.28
N LYS A 54 -3.22 -8.27 10.05
CA LYS A 54 -2.25 -8.87 9.12
C LYS A 54 -1.13 -7.91 8.74
N TRP A 55 -1.44 -6.62 8.58
CA TRP A 55 -0.50 -5.61 8.09
C TRP A 55 0.14 -4.74 9.19
N GLU A 56 -0.34 -4.84 10.44
CA GLU A 56 0.22 -4.09 11.57
C GLU A 56 1.61 -4.58 11.96
N ARG A 57 1.83 -5.90 11.90
CA ARG A 57 3.13 -6.54 12.13
C ARG A 57 3.37 -7.62 11.09
N ARG A 58 3.51 -7.20 9.83
CA ARG A 58 4.04 -8.04 8.73
C ARG A 58 5.52 -8.36 9.05
N GLY A 59 5.73 -9.14 10.09
CA GLY A 59 7.05 -9.46 10.63
C GLY A 59 7.88 -10.11 9.53
N SER A 60 9.09 -9.61 9.34
CA SER A 60 10.21 -10.25 8.63
C SER A 60 10.21 -10.35 7.10
N SER A 61 9.17 -9.96 6.36
CA SER A 61 9.26 -9.98 4.88
C SER A 61 10.18 -8.86 4.41
N HIS A 62 11.46 -9.13 4.17
CA HIS A 62 12.34 -8.14 3.55
C HIS A 62 12.09 -8.18 2.04
N TYR A 63 11.88 -7.02 1.42
CA TYR A 63 11.94 -6.95 -0.03
C TYR A 63 13.38 -7.15 -0.47
N THR A 64 13.59 -8.15 -1.33
CA THR A 64 14.89 -8.39 -1.95
C THR A 64 15.11 -7.40 -3.09
N GLN A 65 16.35 -7.23 -3.54
CA GLN A 65 16.63 -6.43 -4.73
C GLN A 65 15.88 -6.97 -5.96
N ALA A 66 15.67 -8.29 -6.05
CA ALA A 66 14.91 -8.90 -7.15
C ALA A 66 13.43 -8.48 -7.15
N ASP A 67 12.80 -8.36 -5.97
CA ASP A 67 11.43 -7.85 -5.86
C ASP A 67 11.32 -6.41 -6.37
N ILE A 68 12.34 -5.59 -6.06
CA ILE A 68 12.42 -4.19 -6.45
C ILE A 68 12.71 -4.06 -7.95
N ASP A 69 13.63 -4.86 -8.48
CA ASP A 69 13.97 -4.87 -9.90
C ASP A 69 12.80 -5.36 -10.76
N GLN A 70 11.96 -6.27 -10.25
CA GLN A 70 10.71 -6.63 -10.91
C GLN A 70 9.80 -5.41 -11.07
N MET A 71 9.56 -4.65 -9.99
CA MET A 71 8.75 -3.41 -10.07
C MET A 71 9.36 -2.42 -11.06
N ARG A 72 10.68 -2.24 -11.01
CA ARG A 72 11.42 -1.31 -11.89
C ARG A 72 11.26 -1.69 -13.36
N ASN A 73 11.46 -2.97 -13.69
CA ASN A 73 11.39 -3.46 -15.06
C ASN A 73 9.96 -3.38 -15.63
N GLU A 74 8.96 -3.75 -14.83
CA GLU A 74 7.55 -3.66 -15.26
C GLU A 74 7.12 -2.20 -15.46
N TRP A 75 7.49 -1.31 -14.54
CA TRP A 75 7.22 0.12 -14.67
C TRP A 75 7.92 0.73 -15.88
N ALA A 76 9.20 0.41 -16.10
CA ALA A 76 9.95 0.88 -17.26
C ALA A 76 9.30 0.41 -18.58
N LYS A 77 8.90 -0.87 -18.67
CA LYS A 77 8.19 -1.40 -19.84
C LYS A 77 6.88 -0.66 -20.09
N PHE A 78 6.11 -0.37 -19.03
CA PHE A 78 4.88 0.39 -19.15
C PHE A 78 5.14 1.81 -19.67
N VAL A 79 6.10 2.52 -19.09
CA VAL A 79 6.43 3.90 -19.47
C VAL A 79 6.92 3.98 -20.91
N VAL A 80 7.84 3.09 -21.30
CA VAL A 80 8.33 3.03 -22.68
C VAL A 80 7.17 2.77 -23.64
N LYS A 81 6.32 1.78 -23.36
CA LYS A 81 5.17 1.50 -24.23
C LYS A 81 4.17 2.67 -24.31
N ALA A 82 3.96 3.40 -23.22
CA ALA A 82 2.91 4.41 -23.12
C ALA A 82 3.36 5.80 -23.59
N TYR A 83 4.65 6.10 -23.54
CA TYR A 83 5.16 7.47 -23.70
C TYR A 83 6.40 7.60 -24.60
N VAL A 84 6.93 6.49 -25.13
CA VAL A 84 8.06 6.46 -26.07
C VAL A 84 7.62 5.78 -27.37
#